data_AF-A0A1V5V0L2-F1
#
_entry.id   AF-A0A1V5V0L2-F1
#
_cell.length_a   1.000
_cell.length_b   1.000
_cell.length_c   1.000
_cell.angle_alpha   90.00
_cell.angle_beta   90.00
_cell.angle_gamma   90.00
#
_symmetry.space_group_name_H-M   'P 1'
#
loop_
_entity.id
_entity.type
_entity.pdbx_description
1 polymer ?
#
loop_
_entity_poly.entity_id
_entity_poly.type
_entity_poly.pdbx_seq_one_letter_code
_entity_poly.pdbx_strand_id
1 'polypeptide(L)'
;MNTQKEKTPRDASRTIANKRKELFCELYSFELWGRAAEAASKAGYQVTERRVRELLGDPEIRERIRFLRKQLAEQTVADEAWIQKNFVDIAMNADKASDKLRALATLYRAVMEKEKPAPLSGGEPESFPELSFEGEEDGSL
;
A
#
# COMPACT_ATOMS: atom_id res chain seq x y z
N MET A 1 -4.90 -5.95 -48.20
CA MET A 1 -3.87 -5.97 -47.13
C MET A 1 -4.18 -4.83 -46.17
N ASN A 2 -4.82 -5.13 -45.03
CA ASN A 2 -5.20 -4.13 -44.05
C ASN A 2 -3.98 -3.77 -43.20
N THR A 3 -3.52 -2.53 -43.32
CA THR A 3 -2.42 -1.95 -42.53
C THR A 3 -2.89 -1.68 -41.11
N GLN A 4 -2.64 -2.61 -40.20
CA GLN A 4 -2.71 -2.33 -38.77
C GLN A 4 -1.52 -1.43 -38.41
N LYS A 5 -1.81 -0.15 -38.14
CA LYS A 5 -0.85 0.77 -37.53
C LYS A 5 -0.56 0.28 -36.11
N GLU A 6 0.60 -0.33 -35.91
CA GLU A 6 1.18 -0.54 -34.58
C GLU A 6 1.28 0.82 -33.89
N LYS A 7 0.43 1.04 -32.89
CA LYS A 7 0.57 2.16 -31.96
C LYS A 7 1.74 1.81 -31.07
N THR A 8 2.83 2.56 -31.20
CA THR A 8 3.92 2.56 -30.24
C THR A 8 3.37 2.68 -28.82
N PRO A 9 3.91 1.93 -27.85
CA PRO A 9 3.47 2.03 -26.47
C PRO A 9 3.69 3.47 -26.02
N ARG A 10 2.60 4.16 -25.67
CA ARG A 10 2.70 5.49 -25.07
C ARG A 10 3.39 5.33 -23.73
N ASP A 11 4.44 6.11 -23.54
CA ASP A 11 5.20 6.15 -22.31
C ASP A 11 4.27 6.46 -21.13
N ALA A 12 4.10 5.52 -20.20
CA ALA A 12 3.15 5.60 -19.07
C ALA A 12 3.46 6.76 -18.10
N SER A 13 4.66 7.33 -18.22
CA SER A 13 5.08 8.56 -17.54
C SER A 13 4.30 9.79 -18.00
N ARG A 14 3.79 9.80 -19.24
CA ARG A 14 3.00 10.89 -19.79
C ARG A 14 1.54 10.80 -19.34
N THR A 15 0.94 11.95 -19.07
CA THR A 15 -0.48 12.06 -18.78
C THR A 15 -1.32 11.62 -19.97
N ILE A 16 -2.47 11.02 -19.68
CA ILE A 16 -3.46 10.68 -20.70
C ILE A 16 -4.06 12.00 -21.22
N ALA A 17 -4.05 12.18 -22.55
CA ALA A 17 -4.56 13.40 -23.18
C ALA A 17 -6.02 13.74 -22.79
N ASN A 18 -6.81 12.73 -22.44
CA ASN A 18 -8.17 12.92 -21.95
C ASN A 18 -8.15 13.22 -20.45
N LYS A 19 -8.44 14.47 -20.08
CA LYS A 19 -8.50 14.95 -18.70
C LYS A 19 -9.38 14.11 -17.78
N ARG A 20 -10.51 13.57 -18.26
CA ARG A 20 -11.39 12.72 -17.43
C ARG A 20 -10.76 11.36 -17.14
N LYS A 21 -10.04 10.79 -18.12
CA LYS A 21 -9.31 9.53 -17.92
C LYS A 21 -8.15 9.73 -16.97
N GLU A 22 -7.40 10.84 -17.12
CA GLU A 22 -6.31 11.17 -16.21
C GLU A 22 -6.81 11.35 -14.78
N LEU A 23 -7.87 12.15 -14.59
CA LEU A 23 -8.47 12.37 -13.28
C LEU A 23 -8.98 11.06 -12.65
N PHE A 24 -9.56 10.16 -13.46
CA PHE A 24 -9.90 8.82 -13.00
C PHE A 24 -8.67 8.03 -12.54
N CYS A 25 -7.57 8.06 -13.30
CA CYS A 25 -6.33 7.38 -12.94
C CYS A 25 -5.77 7.91 -11.63
N GLU A 26 -5.70 9.23 -11.45
CA GLU A 26 -5.24 9.88 -10.22
C GLU A 26 -6.10 9.47 -9.02
N LEU A 27 -7.41 9.69 -9.10
CA LEU A 27 -8.32 9.38 -8.00
C LEU A 27 -8.28 7.89 -7.61
N TYR A 28 -8.22 7.00 -8.61
CA TYR A 28 -8.20 5.57 -8.38
C TYR A 28 -6.84 5.06 -7.88
N SER A 29 -5.73 5.71 -8.25
CA SER A 29 -4.39 5.31 -7.80
C SER A 29 -4.08 5.74 -6.37
N PHE A 30 -4.68 6.84 -5.90
CA PHE A 30 -4.41 7.42 -4.57
C PHE A 30 -5.58 7.18 -3.60
N GLU A 31 -6.60 8.03 -3.64
CA GLU A 31 -7.63 8.14 -2.60
C GLU A 31 -8.66 7.01 -2.63
N LEU A 32 -9.00 6.51 -3.82
CA LEU A 32 -10.15 5.64 -4.05
C LEU A 32 -9.73 4.26 -4.56
N TRP A 33 -8.62 3.76 -4.03
CA TRP A 33 -8.13 2.42 -4.35
C TRP A 33 -9.20 1.36 -4.07
N GLY A 34 -9.50 0.51 -5.07
CA GLY A 34 -10.55 -0.50 -4.97
C GLY A 34 -11.98 0.03 -5.07
N ARG A 35 -12.18 1.35 -5.15
CA ARG A 35 -13.49 2.02 -5.26
C ARG A 35 -13.66 2.67 -6.63
N ALA A 36 -13.62 1.85 -7.68
CA ALA A 36 -13.62 2.33 -9.06
C ALA A 36 -14.90 3.09 -9.45
N ALA A 37 -16.04 2.72 -8.87
CA ALA A 37 -17.31 3.43 -9.08
C ALA A 37 -17.27 4.87 -8.52
N GLU A 38 -16.72 5.05 -7.32
CA GLU A 38 -16.57 6.36 -6.70
C GLU A 38 -15.55 7.23 -7.47
N ALA A 39 -14.43 6.63 -7.90
CA ALA A 39 -13.43 7.31 -8.71
C ALA A 39 -14.00 7.76 -10.07
N ALA A 40 -14.79 6.89 -10.72
CA ALA A 40 -15.47 7.21 -11.97
C ALA A 40 -16.50 8.35 -11.78
N SER A 41 -17.26 8.32 -10.68
CA SER A 41 -18.21 9.38 -10.33
C SER A 41 -17.51 10.73 -10.16
N LYS A 42 -16.44 10.78 -9.35
CA LYS A 42 -15.67 12.00 -9.10
C LYS A 42 -14.95 12.50 -10.36
N ALA A 43 -14.55 11.60 -11.26
CA ALA A 43 -13.98 11.95 -12.56
C ALA A 43 -15.03 12.43 -13.59
N GLY A 44 -16.32 12.47 -13.23
CA GLY A 44 -17.41 12.97 -14.07
C GLY A 44 -17.94 11.95 -15.08
N TYR A 45 -17.76 10.65 -14.84
CA TYR A 45 -18.41 9.59 -15.60
C TYR A 45 -19.75 9.22 -14.99
N GLN A 46 -20.70 8.83 -15.85
CA GLN A 46 -21.89 8.13 -15.40
C GLN A 46 -21.49 6.75 -14.87
N VAL A 47 -21.81 6.51 -13.60
CA VAL A 47 -21.44 5.27 -12.90
C VAL A 47 -22.36 4.15 -13.37
N THR A 48 -21.81 3.26 -14.19
CA THR A 48 -22.42 1.98 -14.56
C THR A 48 -21.34 0.90 -14.51
N GLU A 49 -21.70 -0.34 -14.16
CA GLU A 49 -20.73 -1.44 -14.08
C GLU A 49 -19.98 -1.65 -15.40
N ARG A 50 -20.70 -1.54 -16.52
CA ARG A 50 -20.11 -1.61 -17.86
C ARG A 50 -19.05 -0.53 -18.05
N ARG A 51 -19.33 0.72 -17.66
CA ARG A 51 -18.40 1.83 -17.83
C ARG A 51 -17.15 1.69 -16.98
N VAL A 52 -17.29 1.25 -15.73
CA VAL A 52 -16.16 0.98 -14.85
C VAL A 52 -15.30 -0.14 -15.41
N ARG A 53 -15.92 -1.21 -15.93
CA ARG A 53 -15.23 -2.32 -16.59
C ARG A 53 -14.49 -1.87 -17.85
N GLU A 54 -15.08 -0.99 -18.66
CA GLU A 54 -14.44 -0.39 -19.83
C GLU A 54 -13.22 0.46 -19.44
N LEU A 55 -13.33 1.28 -18.39
CA LEU A 55 -12.22 2.10 -17.90
C LEU A 55 -11.06 1.25 -17.40
N LEU A 56 -11.34 0.23 -16.58
CA LEU A 56 -10.30 -0.68 -16.07
C LEU A 56 -9.81 -1.67 -17.15
N GLY A 57 -10.56 -1.88 -18.22
CA GLY A 57 -10.14 -2.71 -19.36
C GLY A 57 -9.17 -1.99 -20.30
N ASP A 58 -9.19 -0.65 -20.32
CA ASP A 58 -8.31 0.15 -21.15
C ASP A 58 -6.83 -0.03 -20.74
N PRO A 59 -5.95 -0.49 -21.64
CA PRO A 59 -4.53 -0.69 -21.32
C PRO A 59 -3.83 0.62 -20.94
N GLU A 60 -4.19 1.75 -21.56
CA GLU A 60 -3.56 3.05 -21.28
C GLU A 60 -3.85 3.51 -19.84
N ILE A 61 -5.10 3.32 -19.39
CA ILE A 61 -5.52 3.61 -18.02
C ILE A 61 -4.82 2.68 -17.02
N ARG A 62 -4.73 1.39 -17.33
CA ARG A 62 -4.06 0.41 -16.44
C ARG A 62 -2.58 0.70 -16.26
N GLU A 63 -1.88 1.01 -17.34
CA GLU A 63 -0.46 1.38 -17.29
C GLU A 63 -0.26 2.66 -16.49
N ARG A 64 -1.11 3.67 -16.70
CA ARG A 64 -1.07 4.92 -15.94
C ARG A 64 -1.30 4.71 -14.45
N ILE A 65 -2.31 3.93 -14.06
CA ILE A 65 -2.57 3.57 -12.66
C ILE A 65 -1.36 2.87 -12.05
N ARG A 66 -0.75 1.89 -12.75
CA ARG A 66 0.45 1.20 -12.24
C ARG A 66 1.61 2.16 -12.03
N PHE A 67 1.83 3.07 -12.97
CA PHE A 67 2.87 4.09 -12.88
C PHE A 67 2.65 5.01 -11.67
N LEU A 68 1.46 5.58 -11.51
CA LEU A 68 1.13 6.48 -10.41
C LEU A 68 1.29 5.80 -9.04
N ARG A 69 0.90 4.53 -8.93
CA ARG A 69 1.12 3.74 -7.71
C ARG A 69 2.58 3.47 -7.43
N LYS A 70 3.36 3.17 -8.45
CA LYS A 70 4.81 2.96 -8.31
C LYS A 70 5.46 4.23 -7.76
N GLN A 71 5.10 5.38 -8.33
CA GLN A 71 5.57 6.67 -7.82
C GLN A 71 5.14 6.92 -6.38
N LEU A 72 3.88 6.61 -6.02
CA LEU A 72 3.42 6.75 -4.65
C LEU A 72 4.23 5.87 -3.69
N ALA A 73 4.47 4.61 -4.05
CA ALA A 73 5.25 3.69 -3.23
C ALA A 73 6.70 4.17 -3.05
N GLU A 74 7.32 4.68 -4.11
CA GLU A 74 8.66 5.27 -4.05
C GLU A 74 8.68 6.53 -3.17
N GLN A 75 7.67 7.39 -3.28
CA GLN A 75 7.51 8.58 -2.43
C GLN A 75 7.32 8.19 -0.96
N THR A 76 6.47 7.22 -0.65
CA THR A 76 6.27 6.78 0.74
C THR A 76 7.56 6.24 1.36
N VAL A 77 8.38 5.51 0.59
CA VAL A 77 9.68 5.02 1.06
C VAL A 77 10.65 6.19 1.31
N ALA A 78 10.67 7.18 0.41
CA ALA A 78 11.48 8.37 0.56
C ALA A 78 11.05 9.20 1.79
N ASP A 79 9.76 9.38 1.99
CA ASP A 79 9.19 10.09 3.14
C ASP A 79 9.51 9.39 4.46
N GLU A 80 9.36 8.07 4.51
CA GLU A 80 9.76 7.26 5.68
C GLU A 80 11.24 7.42 6.00
N ALA A 81 12.12 7.35 4.99
CA ALA A 81 13.55 7.54 5.17
C ALA A 81 13.88 8.96 5.65
N TRP A 82 13.19 9.98 5.12
CA TRP A 82 13.34 11.36 5.55
C TRP A 82 12.89 11.58 7.00
N ILE A 83 11.75 11.00 7.40
CA ILE A 83 11.26 11.03 8.79
C ILE A 83 12.28 10.37 9.73
N GLN A 84 12.81 9.20 9.36
CA GLN A 84 13.82 8.50 10.16
C GLN A 84 15.10 9.33 10.30
N LYS A 85 15.56 9.97 9.23
CA LYS A 85 16.71 10.87 9.27
C LYS A 85 16.49 12.03 10.25
N ASN A 86 15.31 12.66 10.22
CA ASN A 86 14.99 13.73 11.15
C ASN A 86 15.02 13.27 12.62
N PHE A 87 14.55 12.05 12.91
CA PHE A 87 14.66 11.51 14.27
C PHE A 87 16.11 11.22 14.68
N VAL A 88 16.97 10.80 13.77
CA VAL A 88 18.41 10.67 14.03
C VAL A 88 19.01 12.04 14.37
N ASP A 89 18.67 13.08 13.60
CA ASP A 89 19.15 14.44 13.84
C ASP A 89 18.69 14.97 15.19
N ILE A 90 17.44 14.71 15.59
CA ILE A 90 16.91 15.06 16.93
C ILE A 90 17.66 14.29 18.02
N ALA A 91 17.87 12.98 17.86
CA ALA A 91 18.54 12.15 18.86
C ALA A 91 19.98 12.63 19.12
N MET A 92 20.68 13.08 18.08
CA MET A 92 22.06 13.57 18.19
C MET A 92 22.14 14.98 18.75
N ASN A 93 21.30 15.89 18.23
CA ASN A 93 21.52 17.33 18.40
C ASN A 93 20.54 18.03 19.35
N ALA A 94 19.45 17.39 19.80
CA ALA A 94 18.50 18.06 20.69
C ALA A 94 19.13 18.39 22.06
N ASP A 95 18.79 19.51 22.67
CA ASP A 95 19.32 19.86 23.99
C ASP A 95 18.62 19.07 25.12
N LYS A 96 17.35 18.71 24.91
CA LYS A 96 16.52 18.04 25.92
C LYS A 96 16.66 16.53 25.85
N ALA A 97 17.04 15.92 26.97
CA ALA A 97 17.13 14.46 27.11
C ALA A 97 15.81 13.74 26.80
N SER A 98 14.67 14.33 27.15
CA SER A 98 13.34 13.77 26.84
C SER A 98 13.09 13.64 25.34
N ASP A 99 13.54 14.60 24.54
CA ASP A 99 13.33 14.61 23.10
C ASP A 99 14.26 13.61 22.42
N LYS A 100 15.49 13.47 22.90
CA LYS A 100 16.41 12.39 22.50
C LYS A 100 15.81 11.00 22.77
N LEU A 101 15.30 10.78 23.98
CA LEU A 101 14.71 9.50 24.37
C LEU A 101 13.48 9.15 23.51
N ARG A 102 12.61 10.13 23.22
CA ARG A 102 11.46 9.92 22.32
C ARG A 102 11.90 9.58 20.90
N ALA A 103 12.89 10.29 20.36
CA ALA A 103 13.41 10.03 19.03
C ALA A 103 14.01 8.62 18.93
N LEU A 104 14.83 8.22 19.91
CA LEU A 104 15.39 6.86 19.99
C LEU A 104 14.30 5.79 20.13
N ALA A 105 13.28 6.01 20.96
CA ALA A 105 12.18 5.06 21.12
C ALA A 105 11.35 4.89 19.83
N THR A 106 11.21 5.94 19.02
CA THR A 106 10.55 5.87 17.71
C THR A 106 11.40 5.10 16.70
N LEU A 107 12.71 5.36 16.64
CA LEU A 107 13.64 4.62 15.77
C LEU A 107 13.72 3.14 16.15
N TYR A 108 13.79 2.83 17.45
CA TYR A 108 13.82 1.45 17.94
C TYR A 108 12.56 0.66 17.51
N ARG A 109 11.37 1.25 17.67
CA ARG A 109 10.12 0.62 17.22
C ARG A 109 10.12 0.36 15.72
N ALA A 110 10.56 1.33 14.92
CA ALA A 110 10.65 1.19 13.47
C ALA A 110 11.59 0.06 13.01
N VAL A 111 12.65 -0.24 13.77
CA VAL A 111 13.55 -1.38 13.51
C VAL A 111 12.88 -2.70 13.91
N MET A 112 12.32 -2.77 15.12
CA MET A 112 11.68 -3.99 15.64
C MET A 112 10.45 -4.41 14.83
N GLU A 113 9.69 -3.46 14.28
CA GLU A 113 8.54 -3.76 13.42
C GLU A 113 8.95 -4.37 12.07
N LYS A 114 10.14 -4.03 11.55
CA LYS A 114 10.68 -4.62 10.30
C LYS A 114 11.18 -6.05 10.49
N GLU A 115 11.57 -6.43 11.70
CA GLU A 115 12.04 -7.78 12.02
C GLU A 115 10.89 -8.77 12.27
N LYS A 116 9.65 -8.28 12.41
CA LYS A 116 8.50 -9.16 12.61
C LYS A 116 8.20 -9.90 11.30
N PRO A 117 8.33 -11.24 11.26
CA PRO A 117 7.98 -12.00 10.05
C PRO A 117 6.51 -11.74 9.72
N ALA A 118 6.23 -11.46 8.45
CA ALA A 118 4.87 -11.26 7.98
C ALA A 118 4.01 -12.46 8.40
N PRO A 119 2.78 -12.26 8.92
CA PRO A 119 1.87 -13.37 9.17
C PRO A 119 1.65 -14.08 7.82
N LEU A 120 1.99 -15.37 7.77
CA LEU A 120 1.76 -16.21 6.62
C LEU A 120 0.28 -16.11 6.24
N SER A 121 0.00 -15.51 5.09
CA SER A 121 -1.35 -15.44 4.54
C SER A 121 -1.78 -16.84 4.08
N GLY A 122 -2.74 -17.43 4.78
CA GLY A 122 -3.50 -18.59 4.31
C GLY A 122 -2.91 -19.94 4.71
N GLY A 123 -3.35 -20.43 5.86
CA GLY A 123 -3.20 -21.82 6.30
C GLY A 123 -4.09 -21.99 7.53
N GLU A 124 -4.93 -23.00 7.54
CA GLU A 124 -5.93 -23.31 8.56
C GLU A 124 -5.36 -23.24 9.99
N PRO A 125 -6.18 -22.93 11.03
CA PRO A 125 -5.71 -23.03 12.40
C PRO A 125 -5.34 -24.49 12.65
N GLU A 126 -4.04 -24.80 12.68
CA GLU A 126 -3.56 -26.06 13.22
C GLU A 126 -4.10 -26.16 14.64
N SER A 127 -4.95 -27.17 14.82
CA SER A 127 -5.47 -27.59 16.10
C SER A 127 -4.26 -27.84 17.00
N PHE A 128 -4.10 -26.99 18.01
CA PHE A 128 -3.16 -27.25 19.09
C PHE A 128 -3.50 -28.62 19.67
N PRO A 129 -2.52 -29.53 19.84
CA PRO A 129 -2.79 -30.77 20.56
C PRO A 129 -3.21 -30.38 21.98
N GLU A 130 -4.43 -30.76 22.32
CA GLU A 130 -5.04 -30.62 23.63
C GLU A 130 -4.11 -31.29 24.64
N LEU A 131 -3.39 -30.49 25.43
CA LEU A 131 -2.62 -30.97 26.56
C LEU A 131 -3.65 -31.50 27.59
N SER A 132 -3.94 -32.79 27.52
CA SER A 132 -4.67 -33.51 28.55
C SER A 132 -3.85 -33.49 29.83
N PHE A 133 -4.19 -32.54 30.70
CA PHE A 133 -3.74 -32.46 32.08
C PHE A 133 -4.39 -33.61 32.86
N GLU A 134 -3.70 -34.74 32.96
CA GLU A 134 -4.06 -35.76 33.95
C GLU A 134 -3.70 -35.23 35.33
N GLY A 135 -4.72 -34.77 36.06
CA GLY A 135 -4.62 -34.51 37.48
C GLY A 135 -4.56 -35.85 38.21
N GLU A 136 -3.38 -36.21 38.70
CA GLU A 136 -3.23 -37.22 39.76
C GLU A 136 -3.77 -36.62 41.07
N GLU A 137 -5.00 -37.00 41.42
CA GLU A 137 -5.52 -36.90 42.77
C GLU A 137 -4.78 -37.91 43.66
N ASP A 138 -3.77 -37.45 44.40
CA ASP A 138 -3.22 -38.21 45.53
C ASP A 138 -4.25 -38.22 46.68
N GLY A 139 -5.11 -39.23 46.64
CA GLY A 139 -6.04 -39.58 47.69
C GLY A 139 -5.60 -40.82 48.47
N SER A 140 -5.20 -40.59 49.73
CA SER A 140 -5.29 -41.50 50.88
C SER A 140 -4.16 -42.50 51.14
N LEU A 141 -3.42 -42.25 52.23
CA LEU A 141 -3.44 -43.08 53.45
C LEU A 141 -3.11 -42.24 54.69
#